data_AF-A0A3D2MF58-F1
#
_entry.id   AF-A0A3D2MF58-F1
#
_cell.length_a   1.000
_cell.length_b   1.000
_cell.length_c   1.000
_cell.angle_alpha   90.00
_cell.angle_beta   90.00
_cell.angle_gamma   90.00
#
_symmetry.space_group_name_H-M   'P 1'
#
loop_
_entity.id
_entity.type
_entity.pdbx_description
1 polymer ?
#
loop_
_entity_poly.entity_id
_entity_poly.type
_entity_poly.pdbx_seq_one_letter_code
_entity_poly.pdbx_strand_id
1 'polypeptide(L)'
;MKPDKVFIGNIKRCTKYISHSRFTGNVFIGEECVNLSSFGYIESEDELYKENAVLVKTKNGGYIDLENFNSILDYLKIYKDDVQRDYNLWKTIMPTHSRGNNSLFVDENSLKPYFNSEDKKEEISIYQLRRRQKSAN
;
A
#
# COMPACT_ATOMS: atom_id res chain seq x y z
N MET A 1 23.19 3.42 4.95
CA MET A 1 21.88 2.74 4.82
C MET A 1 21.32 2.98 3.41
N LYS A 2 20.41 2.13 2.90
CA LYS A 2 19.72 2.43 1.62
C LYS A 2 18.56 3.39 1.95
N PRO A 3 18.36 4.47 1.18
CA PRO A 3 17.33 5.46 1.48
C PRO A 3 15.95 4.81 1.40
N ASP A 4 15.09 5.13 2.37
CA ASP A 4 13.68 4.76 2.33
C ASP A 4 13.07 5.35 1.06
N LYS A 5 12.35 4.52 0.30
CA LYS A 5 11.67 4.98 -0.91
C LYS A 5 10.37 5.66 -0.50
N VAL A 6 10.47 6.94 -0.14
CA VAL A 6 9.34 7.81 0.18
C VAL A 6 8.82 8.47 -1.09
N PHE A 7 7.51 8.50 -1.24
CA PHE A 7 6.80 9.04 -2.40
C PHE A 7 5.76 10.08 -1.97
N ILE A 8 5.37 10.93 -2.90
CA ILE A 8 4.11 11.68 -2.87
C ILE A 8 3.19 11.04 -3.90
N GLY A 9 1.94 10.78 -3.53
CA GLY A 9 0.94 10.25 -4.44
C GLY A 9 -0.46 10.26 -3.85
N ASN A 10 -1.44 9.94 -4.67
CA ASN A 10 -2.85 9.92 -4.29
C ASN A 10 -3.24 8.55 -3.71
N ILE A 11 -4.12 8.58 -2.72
CA ILE A 11 -4.83 7.41 -2.22
C ILE A 11 -6.25 7.47 -2.78
N LYS A 12 -6.69 6.35 -3.34
CA LYS A 12 -8.04 6.17 -3.85
C LYS A 12 -8.82 5.22 -2.94
N ARG A 13 -10.15 5.38 -2.95
CA ARG A 13 -11.08 4.47 -2.31
C ARG A 13 -11.92 3.80 -3.38
N CYS A 14 -11.96 2.48 -3.34
CA CYS A 14 -12.81 1.71 -4.24
C CYS A 14 -14.27 1.84 -3.79
N THR A 15 -15.12 2.41 -4.64
CA THR A 15 -16.54 2.62 -4.37
C THR A 15 -17.39 1.46 -4.88
N LYS A 16 -16.88 0.71 -5.87
CA LYS A 16 -17.50 -0.49 -6.42
C LYS A 16 -16.44 -1.48 -6.86
N TYR A 17 -16.65 -2.74 -6.53
CA TYR A 17 -15.78 -3.86 -6.86
C TYR A 17 -16.63 -5.08 -7.15
N ILE A 18 -16.69 -5.47 -8.42
CA ILE A 18 -17.43 -6.65 -8.87
C ILE A 18 -16.44 -7.57 -9.58
N SER A 19 -16.30 -8.78 -9.05
CA SER A 19 -15.50 -9.83 -9.68
C SER A 19 -16.39 -10.68 -10.58
N HIS A 20 -16.06 -10.70 -11.87
CA HIS A 20 -16.74 -11.50 -12.87
C HIS A 20 -15.90 -12.74 -13.18
N SER A 21 -16.26 -13.87 -12.58
CA SER A 21 -15.66 -15.16 -12.91
C SER A 21 -16.26 -15.68 -14.22
N ARG A 22 -15.42 -15.85 -15.25
CA ARG A 22 -15.84 -16.38 -16.56
C ARG A 22 -15.66 -17.89 -16.66
N PHE A 23 -14.58 -18.39 -16.05
CA PHE A 23 -14.29 -19.82 -16.01
C PHE A 23 -13.83 -20.18 -14.61
N THR A 24 -14.42 -21.23 -14.07
CA THR A 24 -13.99 -21.86 -12.82
C THR A 24 -13.55 -23.27 -13.15
N GLY A 25 -12.27 -23.55 -12.93
CA GLY A 25 -11.67 -24.86 -13.11
C GLY A 25 -11.38 -25.47 -11.74
N ASN A 26 -11.96 -26.63 -11.49
CA ASN A 26 -11.72 -27.41 -10.29
C ASN A 26 -10.91 -28.65 -10.68
N VAL A 27 -9.81 -28.91 -9.99
CA VAL A 27 -9.01 -30.12 -10.18
C VAL A 27 -9.25 -31.05 -8.99
N PHE A 28 -9.63 -32.29 -9.28
CA PHE A 28 -9.88 -33.32 -8.28
C PHE A 28 -8.87 -34.46 -8.38
N ILE A 29 -8.47 -35.02 -7.25
CA ILE A 29 -7.79 -36.32 -7.14
C ILE A 29 -8.70 -37.23 -6.32
N GLY A 30 -9.35 -38.18 -6.98
CA GLY A 30 -10.47 -38.92 -6.37
C GLY A 30 -11.66 -38.00 -6.09
N GLU A 31 -12.19 -38.03 -4.87
CA GLU A 31 -13.27 -37.14 -4.43
C GLU A 31 -12.75 -35.81 -3.84
N GLU A 32 -11.44 -35.65 -3.68
CA GLU A 32 -10.82 -34.48 -3.07
C GLU A 32 -10.55 -33.39 -4.13
N CYS A 33 -11.06 -32.18 -3.88
CA CYS A 33 -10.71 -31.00 -4.68
C CYS A 33 -9.33 -30.49 -4.22
N VAL A 34 -8.33 -30.59 -5.10
CA VAL A 34 -6.95 -30.20 -4.81
C VAL A 34 -6.56 -28.84 -5.39
N ASN A 35 -7.36 -28.30 -6.31
CA ASN A 35 -7.15 -26.97 -6.86
C ASN A 35 -8.45 -26.31 -7.28
N LEU A 36 -8.58 -25.04 -6.93
CA LEU A 36 -9.62 -24.14 -7.43
C LEU A 36 -8.93 -23.00 -8.18
N SER A 37 -9.25 -22.87 -9.47
CA SER A 37 -8.76 -21.77 -10.30
C SER A 37 -9.94 -21.03 -10.92
N SER A 38 -9.92 -19.71 -10.84
CA SER A 38 -10.95 -18.86 -11.43
C SER A 38 -10.30 -17.85 -12.34
N PHE A 39 -10.75 -17.80 -13.59
CA PHE A 39 -10.36 -16.79 -14.58
C PHE A 39 -11.52 -15.85 -14.84
N GLY A 40 -11.23 -14.56 -14.87
CA GLY A 40 -12.25 -13.52 -14.89
C GLY A 40 -11.68 -12.13 -15.08
N TYR A 41 -12.52 -11.14 -14.86
CA TYR A 41 -12.13 -9.73 -14.83
C TYR A 41 -12.79 -9.03 -13.64
N ILE A 42 -12.26 -7.87 -13.28
CA ILE A 42 -12.81 -7.03 -12.20
C ILE A 42 -13.35 -5.76 -12.83
N GLU A 43 -14.60 -5.44 -12.52
CA GLU A 43 -15.15 -4.10 -12.73
C GLU A 43 -14.99 -3.33 -11.42
N SER A 44 -14.29 -2.21 -11.48
CA SER A 44 -14.10 -1.35 -10.33
C SER A 44 -14.35 0.11 -10.65
N GLU A 45 -15.00 0.80 -9.73
CA GLU A 45 -15.07 2.27 -9.69
C GLU A 45 -14.33 2.75 -8.45
N ASP A 46 -13.73 3.94 -8.55
CA ASP A 46 -12.97 4.55 -7.47
C ASP A 46 -13.20 6.06 -7.40
N GLU A 47 -12.89 6.61 -6.23
CA GLU A 47 -12.85 8.04 -5.98
C GLU A 47 -11.54 8.43 -5.29
N LEU A 48 -11.18 9.71 -5.39
CA LEU A 48 -10.06 10.27 -4.66
C LEU A 48 -10.38 10.28 -3.17
N TYR A 49 -9.58 9.57 -2.38
CA TYR A 49 -9.69 9.55 -0.92
C TYR A 49 -8.80 10.59 -0.27
N LYS A 50 -7.55 10.69 -0.75
CA LYS A 50 -6.57 11.66 -0.27
C LYS A 50 -5.61 12.04 -1.38
N GLU A 51 -5.43 13.34 -1.58
CA GLU A 51 -4.48 13.88 -2.54
C GLU A 51 -3.09 14.07 -1.90
N ASN A 52 -2.02 13.87 -2.66
CA ASN A 52 -0.64 14.18 -2.26
C ASN A 52 -0.22 13.59 -0.90
N ALA A 53 -0.66 12.37 -0.60
CA ALA A 53 -0.23 11.64 0.59
C ALA A 53 1.27 11.34 0.55
N VAL A 54 1.92 11.40 1.70
CA VAL A 54 3.33 11.02 1.85
C VAL A 54 3.38 9.52 2.15
N LEU A 55 3.93 8.76 1.22
CA LEU A 55 3.83 7.31 1.20
C LEU A 55 5.19 6.67 1.42
N VAL A 56 5.26 5.73 2.36
CA VAL A 56 6.46 4.93 2.63
C VAL A 56 6.32 3.58 1.94
N LYS A 57 7.20 3.27 0.98
CA LYS A 57 7.19 1.96 0.32
C LYS A 57 7.85 0.89 1.19
N THR A 58 7.09 -0.15 1.47
CA THR A 58 7.58 -1.35 2.18
C THR A 58 8.41 -2.23 1.25
N LYS A 59 9.25 -3.12 1.81
CA LYS A 59 10.03 -4.10 1.01
C LYS A 59 9.13 -5.05 0.20
N ASN A 60 7.95 -5.36 0.72
CA ASN A 60 6.95 -6.22 0.09
C ASN A 60 6.14 -5.53 -1.03
N GLY A 61 6.49 -4.29 -1.40
CA GLY A 61 5.93 -3.60 -2.57
C GLY A 61 4.70 -2.74 -2.29
N GLY A 62 4.05 -2.88 -1.12
CA GLY A 62 2.96 -2.02 -0.69
C GLY A 62 3.42 -0.70 -0.06
N TYR A 63 2.47 0.18 0.23
CA TYR A 63 2.71 1.55 0.71
C TYR A 63 1.96 1.81 2.01
N ILE A 64 2.51 2.65 2.86
CA ILE A 64 1.84 3.10 4.09
C ILE A 64 1.80 4.63 4.07
N ASP A 65 0.63 5.21 4.34
CA ASP A 65 0.50 6.66 4.57
C ASP A 65 1.27 7.05 5.84
N LEU A 66 2.15 8.04 5.72
CA LEU A 66 2.94 8.56 6.81
C LEU A 66 2.09 9.03 8.00
N GLU A 67 0.88 9.52 7.75
CA GLU A 67 -0.04 9.95 8.81
C GLU A 67 -0.57 8.77 9.64
N ASN A 68 -0.62 7.57 9.08
CA ASN A 68 -1.08 6.37 9.78
C ASN A 68 -0.02 5.79 10.74
N PHE A 69 1.18 6.38 10.82
CA PHE A 69 2.13 6.03 11.86
C PHE A 69 1.69 6.62 13.19
N ASN A 70 1.45 5.77 14.18
CA ASN A 70 1.13 6.22 15.53
C ASN A 70 2.42 6.50 16.31
N SER A 71 3.47 5.69 16.13
CA SER A 71 4.70 5.75 16.91
C SER A 71 5.99 5.59 16.09
N ILE A 72 7.13 5.90 16.70
CA ILE A 72 8.46 5.61 16.14
C ILE A 72 8.76 4.11 16.06
N LEU A 73 8.05 3.29 16.86
CA LEU A 73 8.18 1.83 16.83
C LEU A 73 7.56 1.24 15.56
N ASP A 74 6.46 1.81 15.08
CA ASP A 74 5.83 1.39 13.82
C ASP A 74 6.79 1.58 12.64
N TYR A 75 7.55 2.68 12.66
CA TYR A 75 8.60 2.95 11.69
C TYR A 75 9.74 1.91 11.75
N LEU A 76 10.23 1.59 12.94
CA LEU A 76 11.29 0.58 13.10
C LEU A 76 10.85 -0.82 12.66
N LYS A 77 9.57 -1.18 12.88
CA LYS A 77 9.00 -2.46 12.43
C LYS A 77 8.98 -2.57 10.91
N ILE A 78 8.70 -1.47 10.20
CA ILE A 78 8.77 -1.43 8.73
C ILE A 78 10.19 -1.62 8.23
N TYR A 79 11.13 -0.92 8.84
CA TYR A 79 12.53 -1.02 8.47
C TYR A 79 13.08 -2.44 8.66
N LYS A 80 12.71 -3.07 9.79
CA LYS A 80 13.08 -4.45 10.12
C LYS A 80 12.32 -5.51 9.33
N ASP A 81 11.33 -5.12 8.52
CA ASP A 81 10.44 -6.03 7.78
C ASP A 81 9.60 -6.95 8.69
N ASP A 82 9.38 -6.52 9.93
CA ASP A 82 8.57 -7.24 10.92
C ASP A 82 7.07 -6.92 10.79
N VAL A 83 6.67 -6.18 9.76
CA VAL A 83 5.29 -5.67 9.61
C VAL A 83 4.27 -6.80 9.54
N GLN A 84 4.62 -7.92 8.91
CA GLN A 84 3.72 -9.07 8.80
C GLN A 84 3.40 -9.73 10.15
N ARG A 85 4.26 -9.53 11.16
CA ARG A 85 4.04 -10.04 12.52
C ARG A 85 3.12 -9.14 13.35
N ASP A 86 2.89 -7.91 12.92
CA ASP A 86 2.00 -6.97 13.56
C ASP A 86 0.76 -6.76 12.68
N TYR A 87 -0.32 -7.46 13.01
CA TYR A 87 -1.58 -7.39 12.27
C TYR A 87 -2.11 -5.96 12.10
N ASN A 88 -1.92 -5.09 13.11
CA ASN A 88 -2.41 -3.71 13.06
C ASN A 88 -1.61 -2.84 12.12
N LEU A 89 -0.33 -3.14 11.91
CA LEU A 89 0.51 -2.45 10.94
C LEU A 89 0.41 -3.08 9.55
N TRP A 90 0.21 -4.39 9.47
CA TRP A 90 -0.01 -5.08 8.20
C TRP A 90 -1.27 -4.59 7.49
N LYS A 91 -2.38 -4.39 8.22
CA LYS A 91 -3.65 -3.89 7.63
C LYS A 91 -3.57 -2.45 7.11
N THR A 92 -2.54 -1.68 7.47
CA THR A 92 -2.34 -0.32 6.96
C THR A 92 -1.52 -0.28 5.68
N ILE A 93 -0.96 -1.42 5.25
CA ILE A 93 -0.28 -1.54 3.96
C ILE A 93 -1.31 -1.53 2.84
N MET A 94 -1.25 -0.47 2.03
CA MET A 94 -2.05 -0.29 0.83
C MET A 94 -1.34 -0.86 -0.40
N PRO A 95 -2.02 -1.69 -1.22
CA PRO A 95 -1.57 -2.06 -2.55
C PRO A 95 -1.73 -0.91 -3.56
N THR A 96 -1.35 -1.13 -4.83
CA THR A 96 -1.62 -0.21 -5.95
C THR A 96 -2.91 -0.52 -6.72
N HIS A 97 -3.72 -1.45 -6.23
CA HIS A 97 -4.98 -1.85 -6.83
C HIS A 97 -6.01 -2.17 -5.75
N SER A 98 -7.30 -1.96 -6.04
CA SER A 98 -8.38 -2.32 -5.12
C SER A 98 -8.38 -3.82 -4.79
N ARG A 99 -8.71 -4.15 -3.54
CA ARG A 99 -8.92 -5.54 -3.08
C ARG A 99 -10.37 -5.85 -2.71
N GLY A 100 -11.28 -4.91 -2.96
CA GLY A 100 -12.68 -5.03 -2.59
C GLY A 100 -13.35 -3.68 -2.38
N ASN A 101 -14.67 -3.74 -2.14
CA ASN A 101 -15.46 -2.55 -1.83
C ASN A 101 -14.90 -1.82 -0.61
N ASN A 102 -14.88 -0.49 -0.67
CA ASN A 102 -14.39 0.41 0.37
C ASN A 102 -12.89 0.24 0.73
N SER A 103 -12.14 -0.53 -0.07
CA SER A 103 -10.70 -0.70 0.14
C SER A 103 -9.92 0.53 -0.34
N LEU A 104 -8.87 0.89 0.42
CA LEU A 104 -7.93 1.95 0.06
C LEU A 104 -6.75 1.36 -0.71
N PHE A 105 -6.32 2.07 -1.74
CA PHE A 105 -5.16 1.72 -2.55
C PHE A 105 -4.45 2.97 -3.07
N VAL A 106 -3.16 2.84 -3.38
CA VAL A 106 -2.35 3.92 -3.93
C VAL A 106 -2.55 3.99 -5.45
N ASP A 107 -2.82 5.19 -5.97
CA ASP A 107 -2.82 5.43 -7.40
C ASP A 107 -1.39 5.46 -7.93
N GLU A 108 -0.95 4.36 -8.54
CA GLU A 108 0.42 4.20 -9.03
C GLU A 108 0.83 5.26 -10.05
N ASN A 109 -0.12 5.74 -10.88
CA ASN A 109 0.17 6.76 -11.89
C ASN A 109 0.43 8.14 -11.30
N SER A 110 -0.02 8.37 -10.06
CA SER A 110 0.20 9.63 -9.34
C SER A 110 1.53 9.66 -8.59
N LEU A 111 2.21 8.51 -8.44
CA LEU A 111 3.39 8.39 -7.59
C LEU A 111 4.59 9.16 -8.15
N LYS A 112 5.14 10.04 -7.32
CA LYS A 112 6.39 10.76 -7.58
C LYS A 112 7.34 10.56 -6.40
N PRO A 113 8.65 10.39 -6.62
CA PRO A 113 9.61 10.41 -5.52
C PRO A 113 9.42 11.68 -4.69
N TYR A 114 9.45 11.57 -3.36
CA TYR A 114 9.22 12.71 -2.48
C TYR A 114 10.33 13.78 -2.62
N PHE A 115 11.54 13.38 -3.01
CA PHE A 115 12.68 14.27 -3.25
C PHE A 115 13.17 14.13 -4.69
N ASN A 116 13.58 15.24 -5.30
CA ASN A 116 14.24 15.24 -6.60
C ASN A 116 15.64 14.64 -6.47
N SER A 117 16.11 13.94 -7.51
CA SER A 117 17.39 13.21 -7.50
C SER A 117 18.64 14.07 -7.25
N GLU A 118 18.51 15.40 -7.31
CA GLU A 118 19.57 16.38 -7.05
C GLU A 118 19.65 16.80 -5.58
N ASP A 119 18.55 16.66 -4.83
CA ASP A 119 18.56 16.81 -3.38
C ASP A 119 19.19 15.54 -2.81
N LYS A 120 20.49 15.67 -2.57
CA LYS A 120 21.40 14.65 -2.04
C LYS A 120 20.69 13.71 -1.07
N LYS A 121 21.12 12.44 -1.14
CA LYS A 121 20.92 11.34 -0.18
C LYS A 121 21.22 11.73 1.27
N GLU A 122 20.55 12.72 1.83
CA GLU A 122 20.30 12.75 3.24
C GLU A 122 19.36 11.58 3.48
N GLU A 123 19.82 10.60 4.24
CA GLU A 123 18.97 9.55 4.80
C GLU A 123 17.94 10.23 5.69
N ILE A 124 16.89 10.77 5.07
CA ILE A 124 15.84 11.46 5.79
C ILE A 124 15.07 10.40 6.54
N SER A 125 15.27 10.40 7.86
CA SER A 125 14.49 9.54 8.73
C SER A 125 13.02 9.94 8.61
N ILE A 126 12.14 8.95 8.44
CA ILE A 126 10.69 9.12 8.43
C ILE A 126 10.18 9.88 9.66
N TYR A 127 10.90 9.79 10.78
CA TYR A 127 10.68 10.59 11.99
C TYR A 127 10.76 12.10 11.75
N GLN A 128 11.76 12.57 10.99
CA GLN A 128 11.91 14.00 10.67
C GLN A 128 10.77 14.49 9.75
N LEU A 129 10.36 13.68 8.76
CA LEU A 129 9.22 13.99 7.89
C LEU A 129 7.94 14.19 8.68
N ARG A 130 7.63 13.27 9.62
CA ARG A 130 6.43 13.36 10.45
C ARG A 130 6.41 14.62 11.33
N ARG A 131 7.56 15.05 11.86
CA ARG A 131 7.65 16.31 12.62
C ARG A 131 7.36 17.53 11.74
N ARG A 132 7.87 17.56 10.50
CA ARG A 132 7.63 18.67 9.57
C ARG A 132 6.15 18.82 9.19
N GLN A 133 5.45 17.71 8.97
CA GLN A 133 4.00 17.73 8.72
C GLN A 133 3.22 18.29 9.92
N LYS A 134 3.57 17.90 11.14
CA LYS A 134 2.91 18.42 12.36
C LYS A 134 3.13 19.92 12.58
N SER A 135 4.24 20.48 12.13
CA SER A 135 4.53 21.91 12.25
C SER A 135 3.92 22.77 11.13
N ALA A 136 3.40 22.16 10.07
CA ALA A 136 2.80 22.85 8.93
C ALA A 136 1.26 22.98 9.02
N ASN A 137 0.65 22.34 10.02
CA ASN A 137 -0.76 22.46 10.41
C ASN A 137 -0.86 23.26 11.71
#